data_AF-A0A151L984-F1
#
_entry.id   AF-A0A151L984-F1
#
_cell.length_a   1.000
_cell.length_b   1.000
_cell.length_c   1.000
_cell.angle_alpha   90.00
_cell.angle_beta   90.00
_cell.angle_gamma   90.00
#
_symmetry.space_group_name_H-M   'P 1'
#
loop_
_entity.id
_entity.type
_entity.pdbx_description
1 polymer ?
#
loop_
_entity_poly.entity_id
_entity_poly.type
_entity_poly.pdbx_seq_one_letter_code
_entity_poly.pdbx_strand_id
1 'polypeptide(L)'
;MEHLKNLITGAISGAIVDAVLFPIDYIKTNIQTNNSFSIYDTRKLYNGILPTLIGTVPASAFFYCFYELSKKLLTDYNANINKSYLYLISTSIAEITACII
;
A
#
# COMPACT_ATOMS: atom_id res chain seq x y z
N MET A 1 -1.60 20.84 -5.59
CA MET A 1 -2.60 20.03 -6.35
C MET A 1 -2.04 18.65 -6.75
N GLU A 2 -0.79 18.54 -7.22
CA GLU A 2 -0.21 17.23 -7.59
C GLU A 2 -0.10 16.24 -6.42
N HIS A 3 0.38 16.68 -5.25
CA HIS A 3 0.52 15.79 -4.09
C HIS A 3 -0.81 15.22 -3.59
N LEU A 4 -1.89 16.01 -3.64
CA LEU A 4 -3.24 15.54 -3.29
C LEU A 4 -3.76 14.52 -4.30
N LYS A 5 -3.45 14.69 -5.59
CA LYS A 5 -3.76 13.68 -6.61
C LYS A 5 -3.03 12.38 -6.31
N ASN A 6 -1.73 12.44 -6.04
CA ASN A 6 -0.91 11.26 -5.72
C ASN A 6 -1.42 10.52 -4.47
N LEU A 7 -1.88 11.27 -3.47
CA LEU A 7 -2.48 10.73 -2.25
C LEU A 7 -3.80 10.00 -2.54
N ILE A 8 -4.71 10.61 -3.31
CA ILE A 8 -5.99 9.99 -3.67
C ILE A 8 -5.79 8.78 -4.59
N THR A 9 -4.91 8.87 -5.58
CA THR A 9 -4.60 7.73 -6.46
C THR A 9 -3.92 6.60 -5.69
N GLY A 10 -3.07 6.92 -4.71
CA GLY A 10 -2.45 5.94 -3.83
C GLY A 10 -3.48 5.22 -2.95
N ALA A 11 -4.42 5.96 -2.35
CA ALA A 11 -5.53 5.39 -1.57
C ALA A 11 -6.40 4.45 -2.40
N ILE A 12 -6.83 4.88 -3.59
CA ILE A 12 -7.67 4.07 -4.48
C ILE A 12 -6.91 2.82 -4.94
N SER A 13 -5.64 2.98 -5.32
CA SER A 13 -4.81 1.85 -5.72
C SER A 13 -4.67 0.83 -4.58
N GLY A 14 -4.41 1.29 -3.35
CA GLY A 14 -4.34 0.43 -2.17
C GLY A 14 -5.64 -0.35 -1.96
N ALA A 15 -6.78 0.34 -1.99
CA ALA A 15 -8.09 -0.29 -1.83
C ALA A 15 -8.39 -1.36 -2.89
N ILE A 16 -8.02 -1.10 -4.15
CA ILE A 16 -8.20 -2.06 -5.24
C ILE A 16 -7.29 -3.28 -5.05
N VAL A 17 -6.03 -3.06 -4.68
CA VAL A 17 -5.08 -4.14 -4.41
C VAL A 17 -5.61 -5.03 -3.30
N ASP A 18 -6.10 -4.44 -2.20
CA ASP A 18 -6.69 -5.21 -1.11
C ASP A 18 -7.94 -5.95 -1.57
N ALA A 19 -8.86 -5.31 -2.32
CA ALA A 19 -10.05 -5.99 -2.81
C ALA A 19 -9.74 -7.22 -3.67
N VAL A 20 -8.67 -7.17 -4.46
CA VAL A 20 -8.23 -8.29 -5.32
C VAL A 20 -7.50 -9.36 -4.51
N LEU A 21 -6.65 -8.98 -3.55
CA LEU A 21 -5.79 -9.90 -2.81
C LEU A 21 -6.44 -10.47 -1.54
N PHE A 22 -7.46 -9.80 -0.99
CA PHE A 22 -8.17 -10.21 0.23
C PHE A 22 -8.57 -11.70 0.26
N PRO A 23 -9.14 -12.32 -0.80
CA PRO A 23 -9.48 -13.74 -0.76
C PRO A 23 -8.25 -14.65 -0.59
N ILE A 24 -7.10 -14.26 -1.14
CA ILE A 24 -5.85 -15.01 -1.03
C ILE A 24 -5.30 -14.88 0.40
N ASP A 25 -5.30 -13.67 0.95
CA ASP A 25 -4.86 -13.40 2.32
C ASP A 25 -5.76 -14.09 3.35
N TYR A 26 -7.07 -14.13 3.07
CA TYR A 26 -8.03 -14.86 3.88
C TYR A 26 -7.74 -16.36 3.89
N ILE A 27 -7.49 -16.99 2.73
CA ILE A 27 -7.10 -18.42 2.68
C ILE A 27 -5.80 -18.66 3.44
N LYS A 28 -4.79 -17.80 3.22
CA LYS A 28 -3.47 -17.92 3.84
C LYS A 28 -3.56 -17.82 5.37
N THR A 29 -4.32 -16.85 5.89
CA THR A 29 -4.50 -16.64 7.34
C THR A 29 -5.28 -17.77 8.00
N ASN A 30 -6.29 -18.35 7.33
CA ASN A 30 -7.01 -19.52 7.85
C ASN A 30 -6.11 -20.77 7.92
N ILE A 31 -5.28 -21.01 6.91
CA ILE A 31 -4.29 -22.10 6.95
C ILE A 31 -3.29 -21.88 8.08
N GLN A 32 -2.79 -20.65 8.25
CA GLN A 32 -1.84 -20.31 9.32
C GLN A 32 -2.45 -20.39 10.73
N THR A 33 -3.76 -20.22 10.87
CA THR A 33 -4.47 -20.28 12.17
C THR A 33 -5.09 -21.65 12.45
N ASN A 34 -4.87 -22.67 11.60
CA ASN A 34 -5.50 -24.00 11.69
C ASN A 34 -7.04 -23.95 11.80
N ASN A 35 -7.65 -22.91 11.22
CA ASN A 35 -9.10 -22.77 11.21
C ASN A 35 -9.72 -23.56 10.05
N SER A 36 -10.83 -24.25 10.33
CA SER A 36 -11.61 -24.95 9.31
C SER A 36 -12.29 -23.94 8.38
N PHE A 37 -11.77 -23.79 7.17
CA PHE A 37 -12.32 -22.92 6.13
C PHE A 37 -12.97 -23.73 4.99
N SER A 38 -14.09 -23.22 4.46
CA SER A 38 -14.78 -23.76 3.29
C SER A 38 -14.65 -22.81 2.11
N ILE A 39 -13.93 -23.24 1.07
CA ILE A 39 -13.67 -22.47 -0.17
C ILE A 39 -14.98 -22.13 -0.92
N TYR A 40 -16.05 -22.92 -0.70
CA TYR A 40 -17.33 -22.73 -1.37
C TYR A 40 -18.14 -21.55 -0.83
N ASP A 41 -17.79 -21.01 0.34
CA ASP A 41 -18.50 -19.88 0.94
C ASP A 41 -17.84 -18.55 0.55
N THR A 42 -18.17 -18.07 -0.66
CA THR A 42 -17.59 -16.85 -1.25
C THR A 42 -17.95 -15.58 -0.49
N ARG A 43 -19.01 -15.58 0.32
CA ARG A 43 -19.36 -14.44 1.19
C ARG A 43 -18.42 -14.34 2.40
N LYS A 44 -17.93 -15.46 2.93
CA LYS A 44 -16.95 -15.47 4.03
C LYS A 44 -15.56 -15.03 3.59
N LEU A 45 -15.22 -15.18 2.30
CA LEU A 45 -13.93 -14.74 1.76
C LEU A 45 -13.68 -13.24 1.92
N TYR A 46 -14.73 -12.41 2.01
CA TYR A 46 -14.62 -10.95 2.19
C TYR A 46 -14.96 -10.48 3.61
N ASN A 47 -15.22 -11.40 4.54
CA ASN A 47 -15.46 -11.05 5.94
C ASN A 47 -14.18 -10.49 6.57
N GLY A 48 -14.21 -9.22 6.96
CA GLY A 48 -13.05 -8.52 7.52
C GLY A 48 -12.34 -7.57 6.55
N ILE A 49 -12.86 -7.35 5.34
CA ILE A 49 -12.24 -6.40 4.40
C ILE A 49 -12.26 -4.96 4.91
N LEU A 50 -13.30 -4.57 5.68
CA LEU A 50 -13.42 -3.21 6.21
C LEU A 50 -12.28 -2.84 7.18
N PRO A 51 -11.95 -3.62 8.23
CA PRO A 51 -10.82 -3.30 9.09
C PRO A 51 -9.48 -3.34 8.34
N THR A 52 -9.33 -4.20 7.32
CA THR A 52 -8.13 -4.21 6.47
C THR A 52 -8.01 -2.89 5.70
N LEU A 53 -9.06 -2.48 4.98
CA LEU A 53 -9.08 -1.24 4.20
C LEU A 53 -8.82 0.01 5.06
N ILE A 54 -9.35 0.06 6.29
CA ILE A 54 -9.15 1.21 7.18
C ILE A 54 -7.67 1.40 7.52
N GLY A 55 -6.88 0.32 7.62
CA GLY A 55 -5.44 0.42 7.86
C GLY A 55 -4.62 0.65 6.58
N THR A 56 -4.92 -0.08 5.51
CA THR A 56 -4.11 -0.11 4.29
C THR A 56 -4.31 1.11 3.39
N VAL A 57 -5.52 1.67 3.34
CA VAL A 57 -5.85 2.84 2.52
C VAL A 57 -5.02 4.07 2.92
N PRO A 58 -4.99 4.50 4.20
CA PRO A 58 -4.16 5.64 4.60
C PRO A 58 -2.67 5.32 4.44
N ALA A 59 -2.22 4.12 4.82
CA ALA A 59 -0.82 3.72 4.64
C ALA A 59 -0.35 3.83 3.18
N SER A 60 -1.16 3.32 2.24
CA SER A 60 -0.86 3.39 0.80
C SER A 60 -0.91 4.82 0.26
N ALA A 61 -1.87 5.64 0.71
CA ALA A 61 -1.97 7.05 0.36
C ALA A 61 -0.68 7.82 0.73
N PHE A 62 -0.23 7.66 1.97
CA PHE A 62 0.97 8.31 2.46
C PHE A 62 2.24 7.78 1.80
N PHE A 63 2.33 6.46 1.59
CA PHE A 63 3.45 5.86 0.85
C PHE A 63 3.65 6.52 -0.52
N TYR A 64 2.62 6.55 -1.38
CA TYR A 64 2.75 7.14 -2.71
C TYR A 64 2.96 8.66 -2.69
N CYS A 65 2.34 9.35 -1.74
CA CYS A 65 2.54 10.79 -1.58
C CYS A 65 4.00 11.13 -1.24
N PHE A 66 4.58 10.44 -0.24
CA PHE A 66 5.96 10.67 0.19
C PHE A 66 6.98 10.15 -0.81
N TYR A 67 6.69 9.03 -1.49
CA TYR A 67 7.53 8.53 -2.57
C TYR A 67 7.73 9.57 -3.68
N GLU A 68 6.64 10.13 -4.19
CA GLU A 68 6.70 11.16 -5.24
C GLU A 68 7.29 12.48 -4.73
N LEU A 69 7.04 12.84 -3.46
CA LEU A 69 7.64 14.03 -2.83
C LEU A 69 9.16 13.89 -2.71
N SER A 70 9.65 12.79 -2.13
CA SER A 70 11.07 12.50 -1.98
C SER A 70 11.77 12.46 -3.33
N LYS A 71 11.16 11.80 -4.32
CA LYS A 71 11.69 11.73 -5.68
C LYS A 71 11.83 13.11 -6.32
N LYS A 72 10.83 13.98 -6.17
CA LYS A 72 10.86 15.36 -6.68
C LYS A 72 11.96 16.18 -6.01
N LEU A 73 12.06 16.13 -4.69
CA LEU A 73 13.09 16.85 -3.91
C LEU A 73 14.52 16.39 -4.28
N LEU A 74 14.74 15.08 -4.43
CA LEU A 74 16.06 14.55 -4.80
C LEU A 74 16.44 14.93 -6.24
N THR A 75 15.47 14.93 -7.15
CA THR A 75 15.69 15.31 -8.56
C THR A 75 15.99 16.81 -8.68
N ASP A 76 15.26 17.64 -7.93
CA ASP A 76 15.48 19.09 -7.89
C ASP A 76 16.84 19.45 -7.28
N TYR A 77 17.31 18.68 -6.28
CA TYR A 77 18.63 18.87 -5.67
C TYR A 77 19.78 18.41 -6.58
N ASN A 78 19.64 17.28 -7.26
CA ASN A 78 20.68 16.75 -8.14
C ASN A 78 20.08 16.02 -9.36
N ALA A 79 19.95 16.74 -10.48
CA ALA A 79 19.36 16.22 -11.71
C ALA A 79 20.14 15.05 -12.35
N ASN A 80 21.42 14.86 -12.00
CA ASN A 80 22.28 13.79 -12.53
C ASN A 80 22.42 12.59 -11.58
N ILE A 81 21.57 12.50 -10.56
CA ILE A 81 21.61 11.35 -9.64
C ILE A 81 21.30 10.03 -10.38
N ASN A 82 21.99 8.96 -10.00
CA ASN A 82 21.72 7.65 -10.58
C ASN A 82 20.31 7.17 -10.15
N LYS A 83 19.54 6.70 -11.13
CA LYS A 83 18.14 6.26 -10.95
C LYS A 83 17.99 5.23 -9.84
N SER A 84 18.96 4.32 -9.68
CA SER A 84 18.92 3.29 -8.62
C SER A 84 18.94 3.91 -7.22
N TYR A 85 19.85 4.86 -6.95
CA TYR A 85 19.92 5.53 -5.64
C TYR A 85 18.71 6.42 -5.39
N LEU A 86 18.22 7.11 -6.42
CA LEU A 86 17.02 7.95 -6.34
C LEU A 86 15.79 7.14 -5.90
N TYR A 87 15.54 5.99 -6.53
CA TYR A 87 14.40 5.15 -6.15
C TYR A 87 14.60 4.52 -4.77
N LEU A 88 15.82 4.10 -4.43
CA LEU A 88 16.09 3.48 -3.14
C LEU A 88 15.84 4.45 -1.97
N ILE A 89 16.40 5.66 -2.03
CA ILE A 89 16.21 6.67 -0.97
C ILE A 89 14.74 7.10 -0.88
N SER A 90 14.09 7.33 -2.02
CA SER A 90 12.68 7.75 -2.05
C SER A 90 11.75 6.68 -1.48
N THR A 91 12.01 5.39 -1.75
CA THR A 91 11.21 4.27 -1.23
C THR A 91 11.39 4.12 0.27
N SER A 92 12.62 4.22 0.79
CA SER A 92 12.86 4.10 2.24
C SER A 92 12.16 5.21 3.03
N ILE A 93 12.19 6.46 2.55
CA ILE A 93 11.48 7.56 3.21
C ILE A 93 9.96 7.34 3.20
N ALA A 94 9.42 6.88 2.06
CA ALA A 94 8.01 6.55 1.93
C ALA A 94 7.59 5.42 2.87
N GLU A 95 8.40 4.37 3.01
CA GLU A 95 8.13 3.21 3.85
C GLU A 95 8.15 3.57 5.33
N ILE A 96 9.14 4.35 5.79
CA ILE A 96 9.19 4.86 7.17
C ILE A 96 7.92 5.67 7.49
N THR A 97 7.47 6.48 6.53
CA THR A 97 6.27 7.30 6.71
C THR A 97 5.01 6.45 6.75
N ALA A 98 4.92 5.41 5.91
CA ALA A 98 3.81 4.47 5.89
C ALA A 98 3.71 3.68 7.21
N CYS A 99 4.84 3.31 7.83
CA CYS A 99 4.85 2.58 9.10
C CYS A 99 4.43 3.40 10.33
N ILE A 100 4.36 4.74 10.23
CA ILE A 100 3.92 5.61 11.34
C ILE A 100 2.39 5.62 11.48
N ILE A 101 1.68 5.25 10.41
CA ILE A 101 0.22 5.24 10.31
C ILE A 101 -0.33 3.91 10.82
#